data_AF-A0A448MPR4-F1
#
_entry.id   AF-A0A448MPR4-F1
#
_cell.length_a   1.000
_cell.length_b   1.000
_cell.length_c   1.000
_cell.angle_alpha   90.00
_cell.angle_beta   90.00
_cell.angle_gamma   90.00
#
_symmetry.space_group_name_H-M   'P 1'
#
loop_
_entity.id
_entity.type
_entity.pdbx_description
1 polymer ?
#
loop_
_entity_poly.entity_id
_entity_poly.type
_entity_poly.pdbx_seq_one_letter_code
_entity_poly.pdbx_strand_id
1 'polypeptide(L)'
;MAHDEKTKADVRRYYVFDCLTLETAAEKAKVSYNTARRWKREAEARGDNWDKVRDANTMASGKVEDVARGMLTTFVLYFENTMEELRQAENLPVSEKRN
;
A
#
# COMPACT_ATOMS: atom_id res chain seq x y z
N MET A 1 24.94 -19.18 -3.74
CA MET A 1 25.54 -18.81 -2.44
C MET A 1 24.39 -18.56 -1.46
N ALA A 2 24.49 -18.97 -0.19
CA ALA A 2 23.36 -18.89 0.77
C ALA A 2 22.78 -17.47 0.95
N HIS A 3 23.61 -16.44 0.71
CA HIS A 3 23.19 -15.04 0.73
C HIS A 3 22.24 -14.65 -0.42
N ASP A 4 22.34 -15.27 -1.59
CA ASP A 4 21.47 -14.97 -2.74
C ASP A 4 20.04 -15.51 -2.53
N GLU A 5 19.91 -16.71 -1.95
CA GLU A 5 18.60 -17.33 -1.69
C GLU A 5 17.82 -16.56 -0.62
N LYS A 6 18.50 -16.10 0.45
CA LYS A 6 17.87 -15.24 1.45
C LYS A 6 17.40 -13.93 0.83
N THR A 7 18.23 -13.29 0.01
CA THR A 7 17.89 -12.03 -0.65
C THR A 7 16.72 -12.20 -1.62
N LYS A 8 16.66 -13.31 -2.36
CA LYS A 8 15.52 -13.66 -3.21
C LYS A 8 14.24 -13.89 -2.41
N ALA A 9 14.34 -14.56 -1.27
CA ALA A 9 13.21 -14.75 -0.35
C ALA A 9 12.71 -13.41 0.22
N ASP A 10 13.61 -12.48 0.55
CA ASP A 10 13.25 -11.13 1.00
C ASP A 10 12.51 -10.35 -0.10
N VAL A 11 13.01 -10.35 -1.34
CA VAL A 11 12.31 -9.74 -2.49
C VAL A 11 10.89 -10.31 -2.64
N ARG A 12 10.75 -11.65 -2.60
CA ARG A 12 9.44 -12.30 -2.68
C ARG A 12 8.54 -11.85 -1.54
N ARG A 13 9.06 -11.79 -0.31
CA ARG A 13 8.29 -11.40 0.87
C ARG A 13 7.76 -9.96 0.74
N TYR A 14 8.64 -9.04 0.36
CA TYR A 14 8.30 -7.63 0.16
C TYR A 14 7.26 -7.43 -0.96
N TYR A 15 7.40 -8.19 -2.04
CA TYR A 15 6.48 -8.08 -3.18
C TYR A 15 5.10 -8.69 -2.89
N VAL A 16 5.06 -9.88 -2.28
CA VAL A 16 3.86 -10.69 -2.11
C VAL A 16 3.07 -10.29 -0.87
N PHE A 17 3.74 -10.14 0.27
CA PHE A 17 3.08 -9.98 1.56
C PHE A 17 3.02 -8.52 2.03
N ASP A 18 4.09 -7.76 1.77
CA ASP A 18 4.12 -6.32 2.06
C ASP A 18 3.51 -5.49 0.90
N CYS A 19 3.09 -6.15 -0.19
CA CYS A 19 2.42 -5.57 -1.36
C CYS A 19 3.19 -4.42 -2.03
N LEU A 20 4.51 -4.35 -1.88
CA LEU A 20 5.33 -3.33 -2.54
C LEU A 20 5.38 -3.57 -4.06
N THR A 21 5.72 -2.54 -4.84
CA THR A 21 6.08 -2.75 -6.25
C THR A 21 7.34 -3.62 -6.34
N LEU A 22 7.54 -4.31 -7.46
CA LEU A 22 8.74 -5.13 -7.64
C LEU A 22 10.02 -4.29 -7.63
N GLU A 23 9.94 -3.02 -8.05
CA GLU A 23 11.02 -2.05 -7.99
C GLU A 23 11.40 -1.70 -6.54
N THR A 24 10.42 -1.29 -5.72
CA THR A 24 10.66 -0.97 -4.31
C THR A 24 11.08 -2.21 -3.51
N ALA A 25 10.56 -3.39 -3.83
CA ALA A 25 11.00 -4.64 -3.23
C ALA A 25 12.47 -4.96 -3.54
N ALA A 26 12.90 -4.72 -4.79
CA ALA A 26 14.29 -4.90 -5.23
C ALA A 26 15.22 -3.91 -4.52
N GLU A 27 14.84 -2.62 -4.49
CA GLU A 27 15.58 -1.57 -3.79
C GLU A 27 15.76 -1.90 -2.29
N LYS A 28 14.67 -2.30 -1.62
CA LYS A 28 14.69 -2.66 -0.20
C LYS A 28 15.56 -3.88 0.09
N ALA A 29 15.60 -4.85 -0.83
CA ALA A 29 16.49 -6.00 -0.77
C ALA A 29 17.91 -5.73 -1.29
N LYS A 30 18.21 -4.48 -1.71
CA LYS A 30 19.51 -4.04 -2.23
C LYS A 30 19.96 -4.81 -3.47
N VAL A 31 19.03 -5.10 -4.38
CA VAL A 31 19.30 -5.73 -5.68
C VAL A 31 18.74 -4.90 -6.83
N SER A 32 19.27 -5.10 -8.04
CA SER A 32 18.73 -4.45 -9.22
C SER A 32 17.30 -4.93 -9.53
N TYR A 33 16.49 -4.05 -10.11
CA TYR A 33 15.16 -4.42 -10.62
C TYR A 33 15.22 -5.59 -11.62
N ASN A 34 16.24 -5.61 -12.50
CA ASN A 34 16.41 -6.69 -13.47
C ASN A 34 16.66 -8.05 -12.79
N THR A 35 17.42 -8.06 -11.69
CA THR A 35 17.63 -9.26 -10.87
C THR A 35 16.32 -9.77 -10.28
N ALA A 36 15.54 -8.87 -9.65
CA ALA A 36 14.24 -9.22 -9.08
C ALA A 36 13.24 -9.71 -10.14
N ARG A 37 13.21 -9.07 -11.32
CA ARG A 37 12.39 -9.48 -12.46
C ARG A 37 12.77 -10.87 -12.97
N ARG A 38 14.07 -11.18 -13.05
CA ARG A 38 14.55 -12.52 -13.44
C ARG A 38 14.10 -13.56 -12.43
N TRP A 39 14.26 -13.29 -11.13
CA TRP A 39 13.84 -14.20 -10.07
C TRP A 39 12.34 -14.49 -10.06
N LYS A 40 11.51 -13.46 -10.28
CA LYS A 40 10.06 -13.61 -10.40
C LYS A 40 9.70 -14.54 -11.58
N ARG A 41 10.33 -14.36 -12.74
CA ARG A 41 10.15 -15.22 -13.92
C ARG A 41 10.62 -16.66 -13.69
N GLU A 42 11.78 -16.84 -13.06
CA GLU A 42 12.30 -18.17 -12.69
C GLU A 42 11.37 -18.89 -11.71
N ALA A 43 10.80 -18.15 -10.75
CA ALA A 43 9.84 -18.71 -9.79
C ALA A 43 8.56 -19.17 -10.51
N GLU A 44 8.02 -18.33 -11.40
CA GLU A 44 6.86 -18.66 -12.21
C GLU A 44 7.09 -19.89 -13.10
N ALA A 45 8.26 -19.98 -13.75
CA ALA A 45 8.63 -21.15 -14.55
C ALA A 45 8.71 -22.46 -13.73
N ARG A 46 8.87 -22.36 -12.41
CA ARG A 46 8.86 -23.49 -11.47
C ARG A 46 7.51 -23.67 -10.76
N GLY A 47 6.48 -22.92 -11.16
CA GLY A 47 5.12 -23.00 -10.62
C GLY A 47 4.82 -22.08 -9.42
N ASP A 48 5.80 -21.32 -8.91
CA ASP A 48 5.58 -20.31 -7.86
C ASP A 48 5.27 -18.95 -8.52
N ASN A 49 4.01 -18.74 -8.89
CA ASN A 49 3.56 -17.47 -9.46
C ASN A 49 3.29 -16.45 -8.33
N TRP A 50 4.21 -15.50 -8.17
CA TRP A 50 4.14 -14.49 -7.10
C TRP A 50 2.93 -13.57 -7.20
N ASP A 51 2.42 -13.29 -8.41
CA ASP A 51 1.23 -12.45 -8.60
C ASP A 51 -0.01 -13.14 -8.04
N LYS A 52 -0.20 -14.42 -8.39
CA LYS A 52 -1.32 -15.21 -7.85
C LYS A 52 -1.27 -15.31 -6.33
N VAL A 53 -0.08 -15.50 -5.75
CA VAL A 53 0.08 -15.54 -4.29
C VAL A 53 -0.20 -14.18 -3.66
N ARG A 54 0.24 -13.09 -4.30
CA ARG A 54 -0.03 -11.72 -3.84
C ARG A 54 -1.53 -11.41 -3.88
N ASP A 55 -2.22 -11.77 -4.96
CA ASP A 55 -3.66 -11.56 -5.11
C ASP A 55 -4.43 -12.35 -4.04
N ALA A 56 -4.10 -13.64 -3.88
CA ALA A 56 -4.67 -14.48 -2.83
C ALA A 56 -4.41 -13.92 -1.42
N ASN A 57 -3.18 -13.47 -1.15
CA ASN A 57 -2.83 -12.84 0.13
C ASN A 57 -3.61 -11.54 0.36
N THR A 58 -3.79 -10.73 -0.68
CA THR A 58 -4.56 -9.48 -0.59
C THR A 58 -6.02 -9.76 -0.26
N MET A 59 -6.63 -10.75 -0.92
CA MET A 59 -8.01 -11.17 -0.65
C MET A 59 -8.17 -11.79 0.74
N ALA A 60 -7.22 -12.65 1.16
CA ALA A 60 -7.31 -13.35 2.43
C ALA A 60 -6.97 -12.48 3.65
N SER A 61 -6.08 -11.49 3.48
CA SER A 61 -5.53 -10.75 4.62
C SER A 61 -6.41 -9.63 5.14
N GLY A 62 -7.43 -9.17 4.40
CA GLY A 62 -8.29 -8.05 4.81
C GLY A 62 -7.57 -6.70 4.96
N LYS A 63 -6.23 -6.66 4.91
CA LYS A 63 -5.40 -5.49 5.22
C LYS A 63 -5.70 -4.28 4.33
N VAL A 64 -5.97 -4.52 3.05
CA VAL A 64 -6.34 -3.45 2.12
C VAL A 64 -7.71 -2.89 2.47
N GLU A 65 -8.64 -3.75 2.90
CA GLU A 65 -9.96 -3.33 3.36
C GLU A 65 -9.87 -2.56 4.68
N ASP A 66 -9.03 -2.97 5.63
CA ASP A 66 -8.81 -2.26 6.90
C ASP A 66 -8.20 -0.87 6.68
N VAL A 67 -7.20 -0.76 5.79
CA VAL A 67 -6.61 0.54 5.41
C VAL A 67 -7.64 1.43 4.72
N ALA A 68 -8.39 0.88 3.76
CA ALA A 68 -9.45 1.62 3.07
C ALA A 68 -10.55 2.09 4.04
N ARG A 69 -10.93 1.25 5.01
CA ARG A 69 -11.89 1.57 6.07
C ARG A 69 -11.37 2.68 6.98
N GLY A 70 -10.11 2.61 7.37
CA GLY A 70 -9.44 3.67 8.14
C GLY A 70 -9.43 5.00 7.39
N MET A 71 -9.02 5.00 6.13
CA MET A 71 -9.02 6.19 5.27
C MET A 71 -10.42 6.78 5.09
N LEU A 72 -11.43 5.94 4.86
CA LEU A 72 -12.82 6.39 4.73
C LEU A 72 -13.33 7.01 6.04
N THR A 73 -12.99 6.40 7.19
CA THR A 73 -13.37 6.93 8.50
C THR A 73 -12.77 8.31 8.72
N THR A 74 -11.48 8.48 8.42
CA THR A 74 -10.81 9.79 8.52
C THR A 74 -11.42 10.81 7.55
N PHE A 75 -11.75 10.39 6.33
CA PHE A 75 -12.41 11.26 5.35
C PHE A 75 -13.77 11.75 5.84
N VAL A 76 -14.61 10.87 6.41
CA VAL A 76 -15.90 11.25 6.97
C VAL A 76 -15.73 12.26 8.10
N LEU A 77 -14.77 12.04 9.01
CA LEU A 77 -14.49 12.99 10.09
C LEU A 77 -14.05 14.37 9.57
N TYR A 78 -13.19 14.40 8.54
CA TYR A 78 -12.80 15.66 7.92
C TYR A 78 -13.98 16.34 7.23
N PHE A 79 -14.83 15.58 6.53
CA PHE A 79 -16.02 16.11 5.90
C PHE A 79 -16.99 16.72 6.92
N GLU A 80 -17.27 16.02 8.02
CA GLU A 80 -18.13 16.53 9.09
C GLU A 80 -17.57 17.82 9.71
N ASN A 81 -16.27 17.84 10.03
CA ASN A 81 -15.61 19.04 10.56
C ASN A 81 -15.70 20.23 9.58
N THR A 82 -15.39 20.01 8.31
CA THR A 82 -15.47 21.07 7.29
C THR A 82 -16.89 21.57 7.10
N MET A 83 -17.89 20.68 7.10
CA MET A 83 -19.30 21.10 6.98
C MET A 83 -19.79 21.87 8.22
N GLU A 84 -19.29 21.53 9.40
CA GLU A 84 -19.58 22.26 10.63
C GLU A 84 -18.93 23.65 10.62
N GLU A 85 -17.67 23.76 10.19
CA GLU A 85 -16.99 25.05 10.00
C GLU A 85 -17.76 25.96 9.02
N LEU A 86 -18.24 25.40 7.90
CA LEU A 86 -19.05 26.15 6.93
C LEU A 86 -20.37 26.64 7.52
N ARG A 87 -21.08 25.79 8.28
CA ARG A 87 -22.33 26.20 8.96
C ARG A 87 -22.08 27.29 9.99
N GLN A 88 -21.01 27.19 10.77
CA GLN A 88 -20.63 28.21 11.74
C GLN A 88 -20.29 29.52 11.03
N ALA A 89 -19.53 29.47 9.93
CA ALA A 89 -19.22 30.63 9.11
C ALA A 89 -20.48 31.29 8.51
N GLU A 90 -21.47 30.51 8.08
CA GLU A 90 -22.75 31.04 7.60
C GLU A 90 -23.54 31.75 8.71
N ASN A 91 -23.50 31.20 9.93
CA ASN A 91 -24.19 31.72 11.11
C ASN A 91 -23.48 32.92 11.78
N LEU A 92 -22.27 33.28 11.37
CA LEU A 92 -21.60 34.49 11.86
C LEU A 92 -22.35 35.76 11.42
N PRO A 93 -22.58 36.74 12.32
CA PRO A 93 -23.05 38.07 11.95
C PRO A 93 -22.09 38.72 10.94
N VAL A 94 -22.61 39.56 10.04
CA VAL A 94 -21.81 40.22 8.97
C VAL A 94 -20.58 40.98 9.52
N SER A 95 -20.64 41.47 10.75
CA SER A 95 -19.53 42.14 11.45
C SER A 95 -18.34 41.23 11.77
N GLU A 96 -18.53 39.91 11.80
CA GLU A 96 -17.51 38.93 12.18
C GLU A 96 -17.01 38.09 10.98
N LYS A 97 -17.63 38.25 9.79
CA LYS A 97 -17.26 37.54 8.56
C LYS A 97 -15.98 38.05 7.86
N ARG A 98 -15.22 38.96 8.47
CA ARG A 98 -14.00 39.52 7.87
C ARG A 98 -12.87 39.72 8.89
N ASN A 99 -11.89 38.83 8.84
CA ASN A 99 -10.45 39.12 8.82
C ASN A 99 -9.73 37.93 8.17
#